data_AF-A0A6L9LYH0-F1
#
_entry.id   AF-A0A6L9LYH0-F1
#
_cell.length_a   1.000
_cell.length_b   1.000
_cell.length_c   1.000
_cell.angle_alpha   90.00
_cell.angle_beta   90.00
_cell.angle_gamma   90.00
#
_symmetry.space_group_name_H-M   'P 1'
#
loop_
_entity.id
_entity.type
_entity.pdbx_description
1 polymer ?
#
loop_
_entity_poly.entity_id
_entity_poly.type
_entity_poly.pdbx_seq_one_letter_code
_entity_poly.pdbx_strand_id
1 'polypeptide(L)'
;MSNNDALVKDLMEQMTDQLVDDLKETIRASVEREIATSFSKALLEGEFYRRVNKDLQEGLKQIYQEVKIARGGDEIKCITADIDPEEFFSEASDQLDAVMQSTEKAAVEIIDIVEKLQELQGSVATIVKGFESGGVTKTNRKKLQTINQTLGTDLSNIMVSLSFQDLTGQRIKKIINSIRQIEQIVREVMLSTGLMIQQREKEPNSDIESLSETAKNQATSKLLGPTKDTNQEEVDDLLASLGLD
;
A
#
# COMPACT_ATOMS: atom_id res chain seq x y z
N MET A 1 -93.90 -9.83 7.37
CA MET A 1 -92.56 -9.27 7.12
C MET A 1 -91.44 -10.15 7.70
N SER A 2 -91.61 -11.48 7.88
CA SER A 2 -90.62 -12.31 8.59
C SER A 2 -89.74 -13.20 7.70
N ASN A 3 -90.10 -13.40 6.43
CA ASN A 3 -89.42 -14.38 5.58
C ASN A 3 -88.25 -13.77 4.77
N ASN A 4 -88.30 -12.47 4.49
CA ASN A 4 -87.26 -11.78 3.72
C ASN A 4 -86.03 -11.43 4.59
N ASP A 5 -86.26 -11.03 5.85
CA ASP A 5 -85.17 -10.74 6.79
C ASP A 5 -84.41 -12.01 7.21
N ALA A 6 -85.09 -13.15 7.31
CA ALA A 6 -84.45 -14.43 7.59
C ALA A 6 -83.52 -14.87 6.44
N LEU A 7 -83.95 -14.66 5.19
CA LEU A 7 -83.20 -15.03 3.99
C LEU A 7 -82.00 -14.10 3.75
N VAL A 8 -82.16 -12.80 4.01
CA VAL A 8 -81.04 -11.85 3.98
C VAL A 8 -80.03 -12.13 5.09
N LYS A 9 -80.49 -12.52 6.28
CA LYS A 9 -79.59 -12.89 7.38
C LYS A 9 -78.79 -14.15 7.06
N ASP A 10 -79.44 -15.18 6.52
CA ASP A 10 -78.78 -16.44 6.13
C ASP A 10 -77.76 -16.22 5.00
N LEU A 11 -78.10 -15.36 4.01
CA LEU A 11 -77.19 -15.02 2.92
C LEU A 11 -76.00 -14.16 3.38
N MET A 12 -76.22 -13.26 4.34
CA MET A 12 -75.15 -12.47 4.97
C MET A 12 -74.25 -13.33 5.85
N GLU A 13 -74.81 -14.34 6.53
CA GLU A 13 -74.06 -15.32 7.34
C GLU A 13 -73.20 -16.20 6.42
N GLN A 14 -73.76 -16.72 5.32
CA GLN A 14 -72.99 -17.44 4.29
C GLN A 14 -71.90 -16.58 3.63
N MET A 15 -72.21 -15.33 3.27
CA MET A 15 -71.20 -14.43 2.69
C MET A 15 -70.09 -14.07 3.69
N THR A 16 -70.42 -13.95 4.97
CA THR A 16 -69.44 -13.67 6.02
C THR A 16 -68.55 -14.87 6.25
N ASP A 17 -69.11 -16.08 6.32
CA ASP A 17 -68.34 -17.31 6.46
C ASP A 17 -67.42 -17.53 5.26
N GLN A 18 -67.93 -17.29 4.05
CA GLN A 18 -67.14 -17.45 2.83
C GLN A 18 -66.02 -16.40 2.72
N LEU A 19 -66.28 -15.14 3.10
CA LEU A 19 -65.24 -14.12 3.20
C LEU A 19 -64.20 -14.45 4.26
N VAL A 20 -64.61 -15.00 5.41
CA VAL A 20 -63.68 -15.41 6.47
C VAL A 20 -62.78 -16.54 6.00
N ASP A 21 -63.33 -17.52 5.28
CA ASP A 21 -62.55 -18.65 4.74
C ASP A 21 -61.59 -18.18 3.63
N ASP A 22 -62.04 -17.36 2.69
CA ASP A 22 -61.18 -16.81 1.62
C ASP A 22 -60.05 -15.94 2.18
N LEU A 23 -60.35 -15.12 3.20
CA LEU A 23 -59.37 -14.25 3.84
C LEU A 23 -58.37 -15.04 4.68
N LYS A 24 -58.83 -16.11 5.35
CA LYS A 24 -57.98 -17.04 6.09
C LYS A 24 -57.05 -17.82 5.15
N GLU A 25 -57.55 -18.26 4.00
CA GLU A 25 -56.74 -18.96 2.99
C GLU A 25 -55.69 -18.02 2.38
N THR A 26 -56.09 -16.80 2.04
CA THR A 26 -55.19 -15.78 1.46
C THR A 26 -54.10 -15.35 2.45
N ILE A 27 -54.46 -15.07 3.72
CA ILE A 27 -53.48 -14.72 4.75
C ILE A 27 -52.55 -15.90 5.01
N ARG A 28 -53.07 -17.12 5.10
CA ARG A 28 -52.24 -18.31 5.30
C ARG A 28 -51.23 -18.48 4.16
N ALA A 29 -51.68 -18.40 2.92
CA ALA A 29 -50.81 -18.51 1.76
C ALA A 29 -49.76 -17.37 1.71
N SER A 30 -50.14 -16.15 2.06
CA SER A 30 -49.22 -15.01 2.09
C SER A 30 -48.19 -15.14 3.21
N VAL A 31 -48.60 -15.55 4.41
CA VAL A 31 -47.73 -15.75 5.57
C VAL A 31 -46.78 -16.93 5.35
N GLU A 32 -47.26 -18.05 4.80
CA GLU A 32 -46.41 -19.19 4.45
C GLU A 32 -45.34 -18.81 3.42
N ARG A 33 -45.70 -18.00 2.42
CA ARG A 33 -44.76 -17.52 1.39
C ARG A 33 -43.73 -16.55 1.96
N GLU A 34 -44.14 -15.63 2.82
CA GLU A 34 -43.25 -14.65 3.44
C GLU A 34 -42.28 -15.30 4.43
N ILE A 35 -42.77 -16.25 5.24
CA ILE A 35 -41.93 -17.03 6.15
C ILE A 35 -40.92 -17.86 5.35
N ALA A 36 -41.34 -18.56 4.29
CA ALA A 36 -40.43 -19.33 3.45
C ALA A 36 -39.35 -18.45 2.82
N THR A 37 -39.71 -17.25 2.36
CA THR A 37 -38.77 -16.30 1.74
C THR A 37 -37.79 -15.74 2.76
N SER A 38 -38.27 -15.30 3.92
CA SER A 38 -37.44 -14.77 5.02
C SER A 38 -36.49 -15.82 5.60
N PHE A 39 -36.97 -17.06 5.76
CA PHE A 39 -36.20 -18.17 6.30
C PHE A 39 -35.15 -18.66 5.32
N SER A 40 -35.47 -18.71 4.02
CA SER A 40 -34.50 -18.97 2.96
C SER A 40 -33.42 -17.90 2.91
N LYS A 41 -33.79 -16.62 3.03
CA LYS A 41 -32.82 -15.51 3.09
C LYS A 41 -31.90 -15.60 4.30
N ALA A 42 -32.44 -15.86 5.48
CA ALA A 42 -31.66 -16.00 6.71
C ALA A 42 -30.75 -17.24 6.70
N LEU A 43 -31.21 -18.36 6.12
CA LEU A 43 -30.39 -19.56 5.94
C LEU A 43 -29.26 -19.33 4.93
N LEU A 44 -29.54 -18.64 3.81
CA LEU A 44 -28.52 -18.28 2.82
C LEU A 44 -27.48 -17.35 3.43
N GLU A 45 -27.91 -16.39 4.23
CA GLU A 45 -27.02 -15.46 4.92
C GLU A 45 -26.16 -16.17 5.98
N GLY A 46 -26.76 -17.07 6.76
CA GLY A 46 -26.03 -17.91 7.72
C GLY A 46 -25.02 -18.87 7.08
N GLU A 47 -25.41 -19.54 5.99
CA GLU A 47 -24.51 -20.39 5.19
C GLU A 47 -23.42 -19.55 4.51
N PHE A 48 -23.73 -18.34 4.06
CA PHE A 48 -22.75 -17.42 3.48
C PHE A 48 -21.68 -17.04 4.51
N TYR A 49 -22.05 -16.55 5.70
CA TYR A 49 -21.05 -16.20 6.72
C TYR A 49 -20.25 -17.41 7.19
N ARG A 50 -20.88 -18.58 7.29
CA ARG A 50 -20.20 -19.83 7.65
C ARG A 50 -19.22 -20.25 6.56
N ARG A 51 -19.60 -20.08 5.29
CA ARG A 51 -18.74 -20.38 4.14
C ARG A 51 -17.61 -19.38 4.02
N VAL A 52 -17.87 -18.08 4.14
CA VAL A 52 -16.84 -17.02 4.15
C VAL A 52 -15.86 -17.24 5.29
N ASN A 53 -16.32 -17.58 6.49
CA ASN A 53 -15.42 -17.86 7.60
C ASN A 53 -14.60 -19.14 7.34
N LYS A 54 -15.20 -20.16 6.73
CA LYS A 54 -14.50 -21.37 6.33
C LYS A 54 -13.49 -21.11 5.21
N ASP A 55 -13.83 -20.31 4.21
CA ASP A 55 -13.00 -19.94 3.07
C ASP A 55 -11.90 -18.94 3.49
N LEU A 56 -12.14 -18.11 4.51
CA LEU A 56 -11.12 -17.24 5.12
C LEU A 56 -10.18 -18.06 6.01
N GLN A 57 -10.69 -19.03 6.76
CA GLN A 57 -9.86 -19.99 7.50
C GLN A 57 -9.09 -20.95 6.59
N GLU A 58 -9.70 -21.41 5.50
CA GLU A 58 -9.06 -22.21 4.46
C GLU A 58 -8.05 -21.36 3.70
N GLY A 59 -8.38 -20.12 3.33
CA GLY A 59 -7.47 -19.15 2.71
C GLY A 59 -6.28 -18.79 3.60
N LEU A 60 -6.49 -18.58 4.90
CA LEU A 60 -5.40 -18.42 5.87
C LEU A 60 -4.56 -19.70 6.02
N LYS A 61 -5.19 -20.88 6.02
CA LYS A 61 -4.48 -22.17 6.00
C LYS A 61 -3.73 -22.38 4.70
N GLN A 62 -4.27 -21.91 3.57
CA GLN A 62 -3.69 -22.02 2.25
C GLN A 62 -2.52 -21.05 2.15
N ILE A 63 -2.63 -19.81 2.61
CA ILE A 63 -1.50 -18.88 2.75
C ILE A 63 -0.44 -19.47 3.68
N TYR A 64 -0.82 -20.08 4.81
CA TYR A 64 0.14 -20.72 5.71
C TYR A 64 0.78 -21.98 5.10
N GLN A 65 0.05 -22.75 4.30
CA GLN A 65 0.55 -23.92 3.59
C GLN A 65 1.39 -23.52 2.37
N GLU A 66 1.03 -22.46 1.65
CA GLU A 66 1.77 -21.84 0.55
C GLU A 66 3.06 -21.23 1.05
N VAL A 67 3.08 -20.54 2.20
CA VAL A 67 4.33 -20.09 2.85
C VAL A 67 5.19 -21.28 3.32
N LYS A 68 4.55 -22.39 3.72
CA LYS A 68 5.25 -23.62 4.13
C LYS A 68 5.76 -24.46 2.94
N ILE A 69 5.06 -24.43 1.80
CA ILE A 69 5.42 -25.09 0.54
C ILE A 69 6.43 -24.22 -0.23
N ALA A 70 6.35 -22.90 -0.14
CA ALA A 70 7.39 -21.95 -0.59
C ALA A 70 8.71 -22.16 0.18
N ARG A 71 8.66 -22.68 1.42
CA ARG A 71 9.84 -23.18 2.14
C ARG A 71 10.36 -24.55 1.66
N GLY A 72 9.68 -25.22 0.73
CA GLY A 72 10.05 -26.55 0.26
C GLY A 72 9.32 -27.00 -1.01
N GLY A 73 9.81 -26.55 -2.17
CA GLY A 73 9.75 -27.31 -3.43
C GLY A 73 8.78 -26.83 -4.51
N ASP A 74 9.38 -26.20 -5.53
CA ASP A 74 9.05 -26.03 -6.96
C ASP A 74 7.69 -25.49 -7.45
N GLU A 75 7.82 -24.26 -8.00
CA GLU A 75 7.21 -23.65 -9.19
C GLU A 75 5.68 -23.59 -9.33
N ILE A 76 5.10 -22.43 -8.98
CA ILE A 76 3.95 -21.86 -9.70
C ILE A 76 4.18 -20.38 -9.98
N LYS A 77 4.26 -20.04 -11.27
CA LYS A 77 4.32 -18.68 -11.82
C LYS A 77 2.96 -18.00 -11.66
N CYS A 78 2.86 -16.96 -10.83
CA CYS A 78 1.72 -16.05 -10.83
C CYS A 78 2.22 -14.59 -10.81
N ILE A 79 1.80 -13.84 -11.84
CA ILE A 79 1.86 -12.40 -12.06
C ILE A 79 3.21 -11.73 -11.78
N THR A 80 3.82 -11.28 -12.87
CA THR A 80 5.11 -10.59 -13.00
C THR A 80 5.30 -9.41 -12.04
N ALA A 81 5.79 -9.72 -10.84
CA ALA A 81 7.00 -9.13 -10.30
C ALA A 81 7.73 -10.30 -9.63
N ASP A 82 8.84 -10.73 -10.23
CA ASP A 82 9.75 -11.77 -9.73
C ASP A 82 10.54 -11.21 -8.53
N ILE A 83 9.82 -10.65 -7.56
CA ILE A 83 10.36 -9.89 -6.44
C ILE A 83 9.70 -10.48 -5.20
N ASP A 84 10.45 -11.31 -4.49
CA ASP A 84 10.10 -11.72 -3.14
C ASP A 84 10.02 -10.44 -2.27
N PRO A 85 8.85 -10.10 -1.68
CA PRO A 85 8.71 -8.93 -0.83
C PRO A 85 9.72 -8.93 0.31
N GLU A 86 10.09 -10.09 0.86
CA GLU A 86 11.09 -10.20 1.92
C GLU A 86 12.49 -9.83 1.40
N GLU A 87 12.88 -10.33 0.24
CA GLU A 87 14.14 -9.98 -0.43
C GLU A 87 14.20 -8.48 -0.74
N PHE A 88 13.07 -7.91 -1.15
CA PHE A 88 12.96 -6.49 -1.48
C PHE A 88 13.11 -5.55 -0.28
N PHE A 89 12.42 -5.86 0.83
CA PHE A 89 12.57 -5.08 2.07
C PHE A 89 13.98 -5.24 2.63
N SER A 90 14.57 -6.44 2.53
CA SER A 90 15.97 -6.68 2.89
C SER A 90 16.91 -5.81 2.05
N GLU A 91 16.76 -5.80 0.72
CA GLU A 91 17.60 -4.98 -0.16
C GLU A 91 17.46 -3.49 0.15
N ALA A 92 16.23 -2.98 0.31
CA ALA A 92 15.99 -1.58 0.66
C ALA A 92 16.65 -1.20 2.00
N SER A 93 16.59 -2.08 3.00
CA SER A 93 17.25 -1.89 4.29
C SER A 93 18.77 -1.87 4.14
N ASP A 94 19.34 -2.82 3.40
CA ASP A 94 20.79 -2.88 3.12
C ASP A 94 21.29 -1.63 2.38
N GLN A 95 20.48 -1.10 1.44
CA GLN A 95 20.80 0.14 0.76
C GLN A 95 20.81 1.35 1.71
N LEU A 96 19.85 1.42 2.65
CA LEU A 96 19.78 2.48 3.66
C LEU A 96 20.96 2.41 4.64
N ASP A 97 21.32 1.21 5.10
CA ASP A 97 22.48 1.00 5.98
C ASP A 97 23.78 1.40 5.29
N ALA A 98 23.95 1.05 4.02
CA ALA A 98 25.10 1.45 3.23
C ALA A 98 25.18 2.98 3.04
N VAL A 99 24.03 3.66 2.88
CA VAL A 99 23.96 5.13 2.85
C VAL A 99 24.41 5.71 4.19
N MET A 100 23.93 5.16 5.30
CA MET A 100 24.28 5.63 6.63
C MET A 100 25.78 5.48 6.90
N GLN A 101 26.35 4.30 6.64
CA GLN A 101 27.78 4.02 6.83
C GLN A 101 28.67 4.91 5.96
N SER A 102 28.32 5.08 4.68
CA SER A 102 29.12 5.93 3.77
C SER A 102 29.05 7.41 4.16
N THR A 103 27.89 7.88 4.63
CA THR A 103 27.70 9.24 5.12
C THR A 103 28.49 9.48 6.41
N GLU A 104 28.42 8.57 7.37
CA GLU A 104 29.17 8.65 8.62
C GLU A 104 30.67 8.67 8.36
N LYS A 105 31.17 7.73 7.56
CA LYS A 105 32.58 7.65 7.22
C LYS A 105 33.08 8.93 6.55
N ALA A 106 32.37 9.44 5.56
CA ALA A 106 32.77 10.67 4.88
C ALA A 106 32.70 11.89 5.81
N ALA A 107 31.70 11.95 6.70
CA ALA A 107 31.60 13.03 7.68
C ALA A 107 32.78 13.03 8.66
N VAL A 108 33.16 11.86 9.18
CA VAL A 108 34.33 11.72 10.06
C VAL A 108 35.62 12.13 9.33
N GLU A 109 35.84 11.65 8.10
CA GLU A 109 37.01 12.03 7.31
C GLU A 109 37.09 13.55 7.06
N ILE A 110 35.95 14.19 6.76
CA ILE A 110 35.89 15.65 6.55
C ILE A 110 36.21 16.39 7.85
N ILE A 111 35.66 15.94 8.99
CA ILE A 111 35.94 16.54 10.30
C ILE A 111 37.44 16.46 10.61
N ASP A 112 38.06 15.28 10.44
CA ASP A 112 39.50 15.08 10.68
C ASP A 112 40.36 16.03 9.84
N ILE A 113 40.01 16.21 8.56
CA ILE A 113 40.73 17.15 7.68
C ILE A 113 40.52 18.59 8.14
N VAL A 114 39.29 18.97 8.51
CA VAL A 114 38.99 20.32 8.97
C VAL A 114 39.71 20.65 10.28
N GLU A 115 39.79 19.71 11.23
CA GLU A 115 40.55 19.88 12.47
C GLU A 115 42.04 20.12 12.19
N LYS A 116 42.63 19.31 11.32
CA LYS A 116 44.02 19.51 10.87
C LYS A 116 44.21 20.88 10.20
N LEU A 117 43.27 21.32 9.37
CA LEU A 117 43.32 22.64 8.75
C LEU A 117 43.24 23.78 9.77
N GLN A 118 42.48 23.62 10.86
CA GLN A 118 42.41 24.58 11.96
C GLN A 118 43.75 24.70 12.70
N GLU A 119 44.44 23.60 12.96
CA GLU A 119 45.79 23.62 13.56
C GLU A 119 46.81 24.32 12.66
N LEU A 120 46.77 24.04 11.36
CA LEU A 120 47.61 24.70 10.36
C LEU A 120 47.30 26.20 10.30
N GLN A 121 46.03 26.58 10.37
CA GLN A 121 45.60 27.98 10.41
C GLN A 121 46.12 28.71 11.67
N GLY A 122 46.10 28.08 12.84
CA GLY A 122 46.73 28.62 14.05
C GLY A 122 48.24 28.80 13.92
N SER A 123 48.91 27.84 13.26
CA SER A 123 50.34 27.95 12.95
C SER A 123 50.64 29.12 12.00
N VAL A 124 49.83 29.32 10.96
CA VAL A 124 49.93 30.47 10.06
C VAL A 124 49.71 31.77 10.82
N ALA A 125 48.68 31.86 11.67
CA ALA A 125 48.40 33.07 12.45
C ALA A 125 49.58 33.48 13.35
N THR A 126 50.26 32.51 13.96
CA THR A 126 51.47 32.75 14.76
C THR A 126 52.61 33.29 13.90
N ILE A 127 52.81 32.72 12.71
CA ILE A 127 53.84 33.21 11.77
C ILE A 127 53.49 34.62 11.28
N VAL A 128 52.21 34.89 10.97
CA VAL A 128 51.67 36.19 10.54
C VAL A 128 51.95 37.27 11.58
N LYS A 129 51.64 37.03 12.87
CA LYS A 129 51.98 37.95 13.97
C LYS A 129 53.49 38.22 14.05
N GLY A 130 54.31 37.22 13.75
CA GLY A 130 55.77 37.39 13.68
C GLY A 130 56.24 38.40 12.62
N PHE A 131 55.47 38.62 11.55
CA PHE A 131 55.80 39.66 10.56
C PHE A 131 55.68 41.07 11.15
N GLU A 132 54.75 41.30 12.09
CA GLU A 132 54.53 42.62 12.72
C GLU A 132 55.71 43.01 13.64
N SER A 133 56.40 42.02 14.20
CA SER A 133 57.49 42.21 15.19
C SER A 133 58.91 42.28 14.61
N GLY A 134 59.09 42.39 13.29
CA GLY A 134 60.42 42.63 12.68
C GLY A 134 60.93 41.55 11.72
N GLY A 135 60.08 40.63 11.27
CA GLY A 135 60.33 39.80 10.08
C GLY A 135 60.34 38.29 10.32
N VAL A 136 60.45 37.54 9.21
CA VAL A 136 60.21 36.09 9.19
C VAL A 136 61.49 35.31 8.92
N THR A 137 61.79 34.38 9.84
CA THR A 137 62.93 33.47 9.74
C THR A 137 62.83 32.55 8.51
N LYS A 138 63.98 32.06 8.02
CA LYS A 138 64.04 31.10 6.91
C LYS A 138 63.23 29.82 7.22
N THR A 139 63.17 29.43 8.49
CA THR A 139 62.39 28.30 8.99
C THR A 139 60.88 28.53 8.87
N ASN A 140 60.41 29.72 9.25
CA ASN A 140 58.99 30.08 9.12
C ASN A 140 58.56 30.15 7.65
N ARG A 141 59.45 30.62 6.76
CA ARG A 141 59.21 30.64 5.31
C ARG A 141 59.03 29.23 4.74
N LYS A 142 59.86 28.27 5.16
CA LYS A 142 59.69 26.84 4.80
C LYS A 142 58.40 26.26 5.36
N LYS A 143 58.07 26.54 6.63
CA LYS A 143 56.81 26.09 7.25
C LYS A 143 55.60 26.60 6.49
N LEU A 144 55.57 27.89 6.12
CA LEU A 144 54.50 28.48 5.30
C LEU A 144 54.33 27.77 3.96
N GLN A 145 55.44 27.44 3.29
CA GLN A 145 55.41 26.70 2.03
C GLN A 145 54.80 25.30 2.22
N THR A 146 55.21 24.58 3.27
CA THR A 146 54.64 23.27 3.60
C THR A 146 53.15 23.38 3.94
N ILE A 147 52.74 24.34 4.77
CA ILE A 147 51.33 24.55 5.12
C ILE A 147 50.49 24.82 3.87
N ASN A 148 50.98 25.66 2.95
CA ASN A 148 50.26 25.97 1.72
C ASN A 148 50.09 24.73 0.82
N GLN A 149 51.13 23.89 0.70
CA GLN A 149 51.02 22.62 -0.02
C GLN A 149 50.03 21.67 0.65
N THR A 150 50.13 21.50 1.97
CA THR A 150 49.23 20.63 2.74
C THR A 150 47.78 21.10 2.65
N LEU A 151 47.52 22.41 2.70
CA LEU A 151 46.20 23.00 2.50
C LEU A 151 45.61 22.60 1.13
N GLY A 152 46.39 22.70 0.06
CA GLY A 152 45.93 22.31 -1.28
C GLY A 152 45.58 20.82 -1.38
N THR A 153 46.39 19.95 -0.76
CA THR A 153 46.13 18.51 -0.69
C THR A 153 44.88 18.21 0.15
N ASP A 154 44.76 18.82 1.33
CA ASP A 154 43.65 18.59 2.25
C ASP A 154 42.31 19.09 1.67
N LEU A 155 42.29 20.22 0.97
CA LEU A 155 41.09 20.68 0.23
C LEU A 155 40.69 19.70 -0.88
N SER A 156 41.68 19.12 -1.56
CA SER A 156 41.44 18.09 -2.58
C SER A 156 40.89 16.80 -1.95
N ASN A 157 41.39 16.43 -0.78
CA ASN A 157 40.88 15.28 -0.02
C ASN A 157 39.44 15.49 0.44
N ILE A 158 39.07 16.69 0.92
CA ILE A 158 37.68 17.02 1.26
C ILE A 158 36.77 16.84 0.04
N MET A 159 37.18 17.35 -1.13
CA MET A 159 36.43 17.18 -2.38
C MET A 159 36.23 15.70 -2.74
N VAL A 160 37.24 14.86 -2.53
CA VAL A 160 37.14 13.42 -2.75
C VAL A 160 36.21 12.78 -1.72
N SER A 161 36.35 13.08 -0.43
CA SER A 161 35.48 12.54 0.61
C SER A 161 34.02 12.91 0.34
N LEU A 162 33.72 14.16 -0.06
CA LEU A 162 32.37 14.63 -0.45
C LEU A 162 31.75 13.90 -1.64
N SER A 163 32.54 13.20 -2.47
CA SER A 163 32.01 12.42 -3.60
C SER A 163 31.08 11.27 -3.17
N PHE A 164 31.08 10.89 -1.88
CA PHE A 164 30.11 9.93 -1.31
C PHE A 164 28.65 10.33 -1.57
N GLN A 165 28.38 11.63 -1.74
CA GLN A 165 27.06 12.16 -2.03
C GLN A 165 26.47 11.57 -3.32
N ASP A 166 27.30 11.35 -4.35
CA ASP A 166 26.83 10.77 -5.62
C ASP A 166 26.35 9.33 -5.42
N LEU A 167 27.18 8.50 -4.78
CA LEU A 167 26.85 7.12 -4.47
C LEU A 167 25.62 7.03 -3.57
N THR A 168 25.53 7.90 -2.57
CA THR A 168 24.38 8.01 -1.65
C THR A 168 23.11 8.39 -2.40
N GLY A 169 23.18 9.38 -3.30
CA GLY A 169 22.06 9.80 -4.13
C GLY A 169 21.57 8.69 -5.06
N GLN A 170 22.48 7.91 -5.64
CA GLN A 170 22.13 6.75 -6.46
C GLN A 170 21.40 5.67 -5.64
N ARG A 171 21.87 5.37 -4.42
CA ARG A 171 21.23 4.39 -3.52
C ARG A 171 19.84 4.85 -3.08
N ILE A 172 19.70 6.11 -2.67
CA ILE A 172 18.40 6.71 -2.32
C ILE A 172 17.44 6.63 -3.51
N LYS A 173 17.91 6.89 -4.74
CA LYS A 173 17.08 6.78 -5.94
C LYS A 173 16.57 5.36 -6.17
N LYS A 174 17.38 4.33 -5.91
CA LYS A 174 16.94 2.93 -5.95
C LYS A 174 15.83 2.68 -4.92
N ILE A 175 16.04 3.08 -3.67
CA ILE A 175 15.05 2.94 -2.59
C ILE A 175 13.72 3.64 -2.95
N ILE A 176 13.78 4.85 -3.52
CA ILE A 176 12.57 5.58 -3.94
C ILE A 176 11.83 4.82 -5.06
N ASN A 177 12.56 4.30 -6.05
CA ASN A 177 11.94 3.52 -7.11
C ASN A 177 11.31 2.23 -6.56
N SER A 178 11.97 1.60 -5.60
CA SER A 178 11.45 0.45 -4.87
C SER A 178 10.12 0.79 -4.17
N ILE A 179 10.07 1.88 -3.40
CA ILE A 179 8.83 2.31 -2.72
C ILE A 179 7.70 2.56 -3.73
N ARG A 180 8.00 3.17 -4.89
CA ARG A 180 7.00 3.38 -5.96
C ARG A 180 6.42 2.08 -6.52
N GLN A 181 7.21 1.02 -6.59
CA GLN A 181 6.74 -0.30 -7.03
C GLN A 181 5.78 -0.89 -5.99
N ILE A 182 6.10 -0.82 -4.70
CA ILE A 182 5.18 -1.22 -3.62
C ILE A 182 3.87 -0.45 -3.73
N GLU A 183 3.97 0.87 -3.89
CA GLU A 183 2.81 1.74 -4.01
C GLU A 183 1.90 1.35 -5.19
N GLN A 184 2.49 0.95 -6.32
CA GLN A 184 1.75 0.44 -7.47
C GLN A 184 1.08 -0.91 -7.19
N ILE A 185 1.79 -1.85 -6.57
CA ILE A 185 1.25 -3.18 -6.21
C ILE A 185 0.09 -3.03 -5.23
N VAL A 186 0.25 -2.21 -4.19
CA VAL A 186 -0.82 -1.95 -3.20
C VAL A 186 -2.03 -1.33 -3.87
N ARG A 187 -1.84 -0.32 -4.75
CA ARG A 187 -2.94 0.25 -5.53
C ARG A 187 -3.64 -0.79 -6.40
N GLU A 188 -2.90 -1.65 -7.07
CA GLU A 188 -3.48 -2.70 -7.93
C GLU A 188 -4.30 -3.71 -7.11
N VAL A 189 -3.80 -4.12 -5.93
CA VAL A 189 -4.53 -4.99 -5.00
C VAL A 189 -5.79 -4.30 -4.47
N MET A 190 -5.70 -3.03 -4.07
CA MET A 190 -6.87 -2.28 -3.59
C MET A 190 -7.92 -2.09 -4.69
N LEU A 191 -7.50 -1.72 -5.90
CA LEU A 191 -8.40 -1.53 -7.04
C LEU A 191 -9.03 -2.86 -7.48
N SER A 192 -8.25 -3.92 -7.63
CA SER A 192 -8.78 -5.24 -8.00
C SER A 192 -9.77 -5.75 -6.96
N THR A 193 -9.47 -5.62 -5.66
CA THR A 193 -10.37 -6.02 -4.58
C THR A 193 -11.62 -5.16 -4.53
N GLY A 194 -11.50 -3.84 -4.68
CA GLY A 194 -12.63 -2.92 -4.71
C GLY A 194 -13.55 -3.16 -5.91
N LEU A 195 -12.99 -3.39 -7.10
CA LEU A 195 -13.75 -3.72 -8.30
C LEU A 195 -14.43 -5.09 -8.19
N MET A 196 -13.79 -6.07 -7.55
CA MET A 196 -14.40 -7.38 -7.26
C MET A 196 -15.63 -7.26 -6.36
N ILE A 197 -15.58 -6.41 -5.34
CA ILE A 197 -16.71 -6.15 -4.44
C ILE A 197 -17.86 -5.48 -5.22
N GLN A 198 -17.57 -4.44 -6.01
CA GLN A 198 -18.58 -3.73 -6.81
C GLN A 198 -19.22 -4.60 -7.90
N GLN A 199 -18.45 -5.46 -8.58
CA GLN A 199 -19.00 -6.35 -9.59
C GLN A 199 -19.91 -7.42 -8.97
N ARG A 200 -19.58 -7.90 -7.77
CA ARG A 200 -20.41 -8.84 -7.02
C ARG A 200 -21.72 -8.22 -6.53
N GLU A 201 -21.73 -6.92 -6.21
CA GLU A 201 -22.96 -6.18 -5.89
C GLU A 201 -23.87 -6.00 -7.12
N LYS A 202 -23.30 -5.80 -8.30
CA LYS A 202 -24.05 -5.61 -9.55
C LYS A 202 -24.55 -6.92 -10.16
N GLU A 203 -23.78 -7.99 -10.05
CA GLU A 203 -24.15 -9.32 -10.57
C GLU A 203 -23.89 -10.43 -9.54
N PRO A 204 -24.84 -10.68 -8.62
CA PRO A 204 -24.66 -11.62 -7.50
C PRO A 204 -24.66 -13.11 -7.90
N ASN A 205 -24.98 -13.45 -9.15
CA ASN A 205 -25.08 -14.83 -9.66
C ASN A 205 -23.95 -15.21 -10.64
N SER A 206 -22.99 -14.32 -10.89
CA SER A 206 -21.87 -14.58 -11.82
C SER A 206 -20.79 -15.43 -11.17
N ASP A 207 -20.10 -16.24 -11.97
CA ASP A 207 -19.04 -17.13 -11.49
C ASP A 207 -17.80 -16.32 -11.02
N ILE A 208 -17.23 -16.69 -9.87
CA ILE A 208 -16.19 -15.91 -9.17
C ILE A 208 -14.90 -15.82 -10.00
N GLU A 209 -14.63 -16.84 -10.81
CA GLU A 209 -13.49 -16.88 -11.72
C GLU A 209 -13.63 -15.84 -12.84
N SER A 210 -14.84 -15.73 -13.42
CA SER A 210 -15.15 -14.73 -14.46
C SER A 210 -15.17 -13.29 -13.94
N LEU A 211 -15.59 -13.10 -12.67
CA LEU A 211 -15.54 -11.82 -11.96
C LEU A 211 -14.09 -11.38 -11.69
N SER A 212 -13.23 -12.31 -11.26
CA SER A 212 -11.79 -12.05 -11.05
C SER A 212 -11.09 -11.63 -12.35
N GLU A 213 -11.37 -12.31 -13.46
CA GLU A 213 -10.80 -11.95 -14.76
C GLU A 213 -11.30 -10.59 -15.26
N THR A 214 -12.60 -10.31 -15.14
CA THR A 214 -13.15 -9.00 -15.54
C THR A 214 -12.65 -7.87 -14.65
N ALA A 215 -12.55 -8.05 -13.33
CA ALA A 215 -11.98 -7.07 -12.42
C ALA A 215 -10.49 -6.79 -12.70
N LYS A 216 -9.68 -7.83 -12.97
CA LYS A 216 -8.26 -7.66 -13.36
C LYS A 216 -8.11 -6.95 -14.71
N ASN A 217 -8.94 -7.28 -15.70
CA ASN A 217 -8.94 -6.63 -17.01
C ASN A 217 -9.40 -5.16 -16.92
N GLN A 218 -10.35 -4.86 -16.04
CA GLN A 218 -10.86 -3.51 -15.83
C GLN A 218 -9.89 -2.65 -14.99
N ALA A 219 -9.21 -3.25 -14.02
CA ALA A 219 -8.12 -2.61 -13.27
C ALA A 219 -6.95 -2.25 -14.20
N THR A 220 -6.49 -3.18 -15.04
CA THR A 220 -5.41 -2.93 -16.02
C THR A 220 -5.80 -1.89 -17.08
N SER A 221 -7.06 -1.84 -17.50
CA SER A 221 -7.55 -0.80 -18.42
C SER A 221 -7.70 0.58 -17.77
N LYS A 222 -8.00 0.67 -16.46
CA LYS A 222 -8.05 1.95 -15.71
C LYS A 222 -6.68 2.41 -15.20
N LEU A 223 -5.71 1.52 -15.10
CA LEU A 223 -4.32 1.78 -14.69
C LEU A 223 -3.40 2.23 -15.84
N LEU A 224 -3.94 2.50 -17.04
CA LEU A 224 -3.21 3.27 -18.05
C LEU A 224 -2.92 4.64 -17.43
N GLY A 225 -1.66 4.84 -17.01
CA GLY A 225 -1.18 6.00 -16.25
C GLY A 225 -1.55 7.35 -16.87
N PRO A 226 -1.27 8.46 -16.17
CA PRO A 226 -1.93 9.75 -16.36
C PRO A 226 -1.95 10.16 -17.83
N THR A 227 -3.09 9.91 -18.47
CA THR A 227 -3.45 10.54 -19.72
C THR A 227 -4.16 11.82 -19.34
N LYS A 228 -3.93 12.87 -20.13
CA LYS A 228 -4.21 14.28 -19.81
C LYS A 228 -5.69 14.62 -19.52
N ASP A 229 -6.57 13.62 -19.53
CA ASP A 229 -8.02 13.68 -19.37
C ASP A 229 -8.57 12.71 -18.31
N THR A 230 -7.74 12.10 -17.44
CA THR A 230 -8.27 11.29 -16.34
C THR A 230 -8.81 12.22 -15.24
N ASN A 231 -10.13 12.40 -15.21
CA ASN A 231 -10.83 13.22 -14.23
C ASN A 231 -10.55 12.69 -12.82
N GLN A 232 -9.87 13.50 -12.02
CA GLN A 232 -9.55 13.22 -10.63
C GLN A 232 -10.81 12.94 -9.78
N GLU A 233 -11.95 13.49 -10.17
CA GLU A 233 -13.27 13.18 -9.61
C GLU A 233 -13.62 11.68 -9.66
N GLU A 234 -13.24 10.95 -10.72
CA GLU A 234 -13.58 9.51 -10.82
C GLU A 234 -12.73 8.64 -9.87
N VAL A 235 -11.52 9.11 -9.54
CA VAL A 235 -10.65 8.44 -8.56
C VAL A 235 -11.16 8.73 -7.16
N ASP A 236 -11.52 9.98 -6.89
CA ASP A 236 -12.05 10.42 -5.60
C ASP A 236 -13.43 9.78 -5.32
N ASP A 237 -14.31 9.67 -6.31
CA ASP A 237 -15.59 8.96 -6.19
C ASP A 237 -15.40 7.46 -5.93
N LEU A 238 -14.37 6.85 -6.52
CA LEU A 238 -14.07 5.44 -6.29
C LEU A 238 -13.52 5.23 -4.87
N LEU A 239 -12.69 6.14 -4.36
CA LEU A 239 -12.19 6.13 -2.99
C LEU A 239 -13.30 6.39 -1.95
N ALA A 240 -14.20 7.33 -2.24
CA ALA A 240 -15.37 7.61 -1.42
C ALA A 240 -16.34 6.41 -1.38
N SER A 241 -16.55 5.73 -2.52
CA SER A 241 -17.37 4.51 -2.60
C SER A 241 -16.77 3.33 -1.81
N LEU A 242 -15.47 3.36 -1.55
CA LEU A 242 -14.75 2.39 -0.73
C LEU A 242 -14.66 2.80 0.75
N GLY A 243 -15.20 3.97 1.12
CA GLY A 243 -15.24 4.47 2.49
C GLY A 243 -13.88 4.92 3.04
N LEU A 244 -12.98 5.41 2.18
CA LEU A 244 -11.59 5.74 2.51
C LEU A 244 -11.26 7.25 2.49
N ASP A 245 -12.26 8.12 2.65
CA ASP A 245 -12.05 9.56 2.91
C ASP A 245 -11.75 9.88 4.39
#